data_AF-A0A3M1HM98-F1
#
_entry.id   AF-A0A3M1HM98-F1
#
_cell.length_a   1.000
_cell.length_b   1.000
_cell.length_c   1.000
_cell.angle_alpha   90.00
_cell.angle_beta   90.00
_cell.angle_gamma   90.00
#
_symmetry.space_group_name_H-M   'P 1'
#
loop_
_entity.id
_entity.type
_entity.pdbx_description
1 polymer ?
#
loop_
_entity_poly.entity_id
_entity_poly.type
_entity_poly.pdbx_seq_one_letter_code
_entity_poly.pdbx_strand_id
1 'polypeptide(L)'
;MSFLCPLCKQNTLNITHQLHLPPDCRSDEIVVQIAICGRCYFSALAVYEESRRGALDAEHFSHQGYYLPPKMLRDLKALLESCPQPSNPRCHCEAHKTLNQRDEEGCWTYLRQLPHEGVFTLELHSTQH
;
A
#
# COMPACT_ATOMS: atom_id res chain seq x y z
N MET A 1 10.90 -9.10 2.30
CA MET A 1 11.77 -7.96 1.96
C MET A 1 11.60 -6.90 3.04
N SER A 2 12.67 -6.20 3.39
CA SER A 2 12.65 -5.14 4.39
C SER A 2 12.96 -3.80 3.74
N PHE A 3 12.28 -2.75 4.18
CA PHE A 3 12.44 -1.38 3.73
C PHE A 3 13.11 -0.54 4.82
N LEU A 4 13.65 0.61 4.41
CA LEU A 4 14.17 1.60 5.34
C LEU A 4 13.02 2.22 6.17
N CYS A 5 13.09 2.12 7.49
CA CYS A 5 12.12 2.77 8.36
C CYS A 5 12.37 4.30 8.36
N PRO A 6 11.36 5.14 8.11
CA PRO A 6 11.55 6.58 8.05
C PRO A 6 11.88 7.20 9.41
N LEU A 7 11.52 6.54 10.52
CA LEU A 7 11.78 7.03 11.87
C LEU A 7 13.15 6.63 12.40
N CYS A 8 13.43 5.33 12.51
CA CYS A 8 14.70 4.86 13.09
C CYS A 8 15.83 4.67 12.07
N LYS A 9 15.56 4.88 10.77
CA LYS A 9 16.53 4.73 9.67
C LYS A 9 17.22 3.36 9.63
N GLN A 10 16.47 2.31 9.96
CA GLN A 10 16.95 0.92 9.90
C GLN A 10 16.13 0.11 8.91
N ASN A 11 16.75 -0.88 8.28
CA ASN A 11 16.13 -1.79 7.30
C ASN A 11 15.28 -2.86 7.98
N THR A 12 14.29 -2.43 8.74
CA THR A 12 13.44 -3.31 9.57
C THR A 12 11.95 -3.05 9.34
N LEU A 13 11.59 -2.20 8.38
CA LEU A 13 10.20 -1.96 8.00
C LEU A 13 9.73 -3.09 7.08
N ASN A 14 8.76 -3.89 7.53
CA ASN A 14 8.27 -5.07 6.81
C ASN A 14 6.81 -4.90 6.44
N ILE A 15 6.40 -5.40 5.28
CA ILE A 15 4.99 -5.56 4.94
C ILE A 15 4.44 -6.75 5.72
N THR A 16 3.39 -6.51 6.49
CA THR A 16 2.77 -7.51 7.38
C THR A 16 1.41 -7.97 6.89
N HIS A 17 0.69 -7.09 6.19
CA HIS A 17 -0.62 -7.36 5.61
C HIS A 17 -0.67 -6.70 4.24
N GLN A 18 -1.41 -7.31 3.32
CA GLN A 18 -1.61 -6.78 1.98
C GLN A 18 -2.95 -7.19 1.42
N LEU A 19 -3.46 -6.42 0.46
CA LEU A 19 -4.67 -6.71 -0.29
C LEU A 19 -4.51 -6.14 -1.70
N HIS A 20 -4.61 -7.02 -2.69
CA HIS A 20 -4.53 -6.66 -4.10
C HIS A 20 -5.89 -6.16 -4.56
N LEU A 21 -5.93 -4.96 -5.11
CA LEU A 21 -7.14 -4.40 -5.70
C LEU A 21 -7.16 -4.71 -7.21
N PRO A 22 -8.36 -4.79 -7.82
CA PRO A 22 -8.44 -4.86 -9.26
C PRO A 22 -7.87 -3.58 -9.91
N PRO A 23 -7.34 -3.68 -11.14
CA PRO A 23 -6.76 -2.54 -11.85
C PRO A 23 -7.76 -1.39 -11.99
N ASP A 24 -7.24 -0.17 -12.09
CA ASP A 24 -8.02 1.05 -12.28
C ASP A 24 -7.76 1.66 -13.68
N CYS A 25 -8.17 2.92 -13.87
CA CYS A 25 -7.94 3.67 -15.10
C CYS A 25 -6.44 3.90 -15.43
N ARG A 26 -5.54 3.87 -14.43
CA ARG A 26 -4.12 4.30 -14.49
C ARG A 26 -3.14 3.19 -14.17
N SER A 27 -3.50 2.25 -13.32
CA SER A 27 -2.62 1.25 -12.72
C SER A 27 -3.11 -0.16 -13.06
N ASP A 28 -2.19 -1.01 -13.52
CA ASP A 28 -2.45 -2.43 -13.79
C ASP A 28 -2.41 -3.27 -12.52
N GLU A 29 -1.62 -2.83 -11.54
CA GLU A 29 -1.58 -3.43 -10.22
C GLU A 29 -1.69 -2.33 -9.15
N ILE A 30 -2.52 -2.60 -8.14
CA ILE A 30 -2.65 -1.77 -6.94
C ILE A 30 -2.66 -2.72 -5.75
N VAL A 31 -1.73 -2.53 -4.81
CA VAL A 31 -1.65 -3.33 -3.58
C VAL A 31 -1.65 -2.40 -2.37
N VAL A 32 -2.67 -2.55 -1.53
CA VAL A 32 -2.78 -1.84 -0.25
C VAL A 32 -2.13 -2.68 0.84
N GLN A 33 -1.24 -2.09 1.63
CA GLN A 33 -0.35 -2.81 2.53
C GLN A 33 -0.25 -2.15 3.90
N ILE A 34 0.09 -2.93 4.93
CA ILE A 34 0.47 -2.43 6.26
C ILE A 34 1.95 -2.70 6.48
N ALA A 35 2.73 -1.63 6.64
CA ALA A 35 4.15 -1.69 6.93
C ALA A 35 4.41 -1.50 8.44
N ILE A 36 5.23 -2.36 9.06
CA ILE A 36 5.58 -2.29 10.48
C ILE A 36 7.09 -2.44 10.67
N CYS A 37 7.69 -1.53 11.44
CA CYS A 37 9.10 -1.56 11.79
C CYS A 37 9.35 -2.51 12.96
N GLY A 38 10.19 -3.52 12.75
CA GLY A 38 10.57 -4.49 13.78
C GLY A 38 11.46 -3.94 14.90
N ARG A 39 11.97 -2.70 14.78
CA ARG A 39 12.84 -2.07 15.79
C ARG A 39 12.13 -1.01 16.63
N CYS A 40 11.50 -0.03 15.99
CA CYS A 40 10.86 1.10 16.68
C CYS A 40 9.33 1.01 16.72
N TYR A 41 8.75 -0.09 16.22
CA TYR A 41 7.30 -0.35 16.17
C TYR A 41 6.48 0.70 15.40
N PHE A 42 7.16 1.56 14.64
CA PHE A 42 6.51 2.43 13.66
C PHE A 42 5.63 1.61 12.72
N SER A 43 4.43 2.10 12.43
CA SER A 43 3.53 1.48 11.47
C SER A 43 2.93 2.53 10.53
N ALA A 44 2.67 2.11 9.30
CA ALA A 44 2.13 2.96 8.24
C ALA A 44 1.31 2.15 7.25
N LEU A 45 0.46 2.86 6.51
CA LEU A 45 -0.12 2.33 5.28
C LEU A 45 0.94 2.41 4.19
N ALA A 46 1.06 1.38 3.38
CA ALA A 46 1.89 1.39 2.18
C ALA A 46 1.04 1.01 0.96
N VAL A 47 1.36 1.57 -0.19
CA VAL A 47 0.63 1.36 -1.43
C VAL A 47 1.64 1.16 -2.53
N TYR A 48 1.55 0.01 -3.18
CA TYR A 48 2.25 -0.27 -4.42
C TYR A 48 1.29 -0.04 -5.58
N GLU A 49 1.72 0.71 -6.58
CA GLU A 49 0.99 0.91 -7.83
C GLU A 49 1.94 0.74 -9.02
N GLU A 50 1.50 -0.02 -10.02
CA GLU A 50 2.21 -0.20 -11.28
C GLU A 50 1.42 0.43 -12.43
N SER A 51 2.03 1.42 -13.10
CA SER A 51 1.37 2.20 -14.14
C SER A 51 1.14 1.39 -15.42
N ARG A 52 -0.04 1.59 -16.05
CA ARG A 52 -0.40 1.07 -17.37
C ARG A 52 0.43 1.58 -18.54
N ARG A 53 1.13 2.70 -18.36
CA ARG A 53 1.78 3.43 -19.46
C ARG A 53 3.27 3.56 -19.21
N GLY A 54 4.02 2.57 -19.68
CA GLY A 54 5.44 2.70 -20.02
C GLY A 54 5.62 2.80 -21.53
N ALA A 55 6.62 3.56 -21.99
CA ALA A 55 7.29 3.21 -23.24
C ALA A 55 7.81 1.76 -23.09
N LEU A 56 8.06 1.05 -24.20
CA LEU A 56 8.44 -0.37 -24.23
C LEU A 56 9.59 -0.80 -23.29
N ASP A 57 10.31 0.14 -22.66
CA ASP A 57 11.47 -0.10 -21.80
C ASP A 57 11.44 0.59 -20.42
N ALA A 58 10.29 1.08 -19.92
CA ALA A 58 10.23 1.69 -18.60
C ALA A 58 8.97 1.31 -17.81
N GLU A 59 9.08 0.25 -17.00
CA GLU A 59 8.13 -0.03 -15.92
C GLU A 59 8.19 1.12 -14.91
N HIS A 60 7.08 1.84 -14.73
CA HIS A 60 6.96 2.87 -13.71
C HIS A 60 6.07 2.34 -12.60
N PHE A 61 6.71 1.81 -11.56
CA PHE A 61 6.05 1.48 -10.31
C PHE A 61 6.28 2.59 -9.27
N SER A 62 5.34 2.73 -8.34
CA SER A 62 5.49 3.59 -7.17
C SER A 62 5.17 2.78 -5.92
N HIS A 63 5.98 2.95 -4.88
CA HIS A 63 5.76 2.33 -3.57
C HIS A 63 5.80 3.41 -2.50
N GLN A 64 4.62 3.91 -2.11
CA GLN A 64 4.49 5.04 -1.19
C GLN A 64 3.94 4.58 0.15
N GLY A 65 4.42 5.21 1.22
CA GLY A 65 3.95 5.05 2.58
C GLY A 65 3.23 6.30 3.07
N TYR A 66 2.19 6.12 3.87
CA TYR A 66 1.34 7.18 4.40
C TYR A 66 1.33 7.12 5.93
N TYR A 67 1.63 8.26 6.56
CA TYR A 67 1.50 8.41 8.01
C TYR A 67 0.02 8.53 8.36
N LEU A 68 -0.50 7.53 9.07
CA LEU A 68 -1.89 7.49 9.48
C LEU A 68 -2.01 7.50 11.01
N PRO A 69 -3.09 8.08 11.56
CA PRO A 69 -3.37 7.99 12.98
C PRO A 69 -3.43 6.53 13.45
N PRO A 70 -2.91 6.19 14.65
CA PRO A 70 -2.83 4.80 15.11
C PRO A 70 -4.17 4.06 15.14
N LYS A 71 -5.28 4.76 15.43
CA LYS A 71 -6.62 4.17 15.38
C LYS A 71 -6.99 3.72 13.96
N MET A 72 -6.72 4.56 12.97
CA MET A 72 -7.03 4.28 11.56
C MET A 72 -6.19 3.12 11.03
N LEU A 73 -4.91 3.03 11.42
CA LEU A 73 -4.07 1.87 11.06
C LEU A 73 -4.60 0.56 11.65
N ARG A 74 -5.08 0.57 12.90
CA ARG A 74 -5.71 -0.61 13.49
C ARG A 74 -6.99 -1.01 12.77
N ASP A 75 -7.86 -0.03 12.49
CA ASP A 75 -9.13 -0.25 11.79
C ASP A 75 -8.87 -0.80 10.37
N LEU A 76 -7.90 -0.23 9.65
CA LEU A 76 -7.50 -0.69 8.32
C LEU A 76 -6.85 -2.08 8.34
N LYS A 77 -5.97 -2.35 9.30
CA LYS A 77 -5.36 -3.67 9.47
C LYS A 77 -6.45 -4.75 9.67
N ALA A 78 -7.41 -4.50 10.57
CA ALA A 78 -8.52 -5.42 10.81
C ALA A 78 -9.37 -5.63 9.55
N LEU A 79 -9.58 -4.57 8.76
CA LEU A 79 -10.25 -4.67 7.47
C LEU A 79 -9.49 -5.56 6.49
N LEU A 80 -8.16 -5.43 6.36
CA LEU A 80 -7.35 -6.30 5.50
C LEU A 80 -7.39 -7.76 5.97
N GLU A 81 -7.29 -8.00 7.28
CA GLU A 81 -7.36 -9.34 7.89
C GLU A 81 -8.71 -10.02 7.67
N SER A 82 -9.79 -9.26 7.47
CA SER A 82 -11.13 -9.81 7.20
C SER A 82 -11.29 -10.43 5.81
N CYS A 83 -10.34 -10.19 4.91
CA CYS A 83 -10.40 -10.72 3.56
C CYS A 83 -9.98 -12.21 3.51
N PRO A 84 -10.81 -13.12 2.99
CA PRO A 84 -10.45 -14.54 2.89
C PRO A 84 -9.43 -14.83 1.77
N GLN A 85 -9.29 -13.94 0.80
CA GLN A 85 -8.40 -14.11 -0.36
C GLN A 85 -7.69 -12.79 -0.71
N PRO A 86 -6.77 -12.30 0.13
CA PRO A 86 -6.14 -10.98 -0.03
C PRO A 86 -5.35 -10.80 -1.33
N SER A 87 -4.83 -11.88 -1.91
CA SER A 87 -4.09 -11.85 -3.19
C SER A 87 -4.98 -12.04 -4.42
N ASN A 88 -6.30 -12.23 -4.24
CA ASN A 88 -7.23 -12.36 -5.36
C ASN A 88 -7.94 -11.01 -5.60
N PRO A 89 -7.53 -10.21 -6.60
CA PRO A 89 -8.13 -8.89 -6.86
C PRO A 89 -9.60 -8.98 -7.33
N ARG A 90 -10.09 -10.18 -7.65
CA ARG A 90 -11.50 -10.43 -8.00
C ARG A 90 -12.35 -10.83 -6.79
N CYS A 91 -11.81 -10.78 -5.58
CA CYS A 91 -12.57 -11.07 -4.37
C CYS A 91 -13.68 -10.01 -4.17
N HIS A 92 -14.89 -10.46 -3.81
CA HIS A 92 -16.05 -9.58 -3.59
C HIS A 92 -16.36 -9.35 -2.09
N CYS A 93 -15.38 -9.55 -1.21
CA CYS A 93 -15.57 -9.34 0.22
C CYS A 93 -15.70 -7.84 0.58
N GLU A 94 -16.18 -7.55 1.79
CA GLU A 94 -16.38 -6.17 2.25
C GLU A 94 -15.08 -5.36 2.29
N ALA A 95 -13.93 -5.97 2.58
CA ALA A 95 -12.63 -5.31 2.51
C ALA A 95 -12.33 -4.79 1.10
N HIS A 96 -12.52 -5.63 0.08
CA HIS A 96 -12.33 -5.23 -1.31
C HIS A 96 -13.33 -4.17 -1.74
N LYS A 97 -14.62 -4.30 -1.38
CA LYS A 97 -15.63 -3.27 -1.69
C LYS A 97 -15.30 -1.92 -1.05
N THR A 98 -14.86 -1.94 0.21
CA THR A 98 -14.54 -0.73 0.98
C THR A 98 -13.28 -0.04 0.44
N LEU A 99 -12.26 -0.82 0.10
CA LEU A 99 -10.97 -0.28 -0.35
C LEU A 99 -10.94 0.04 -1.84
N ASN A 100 -11.73 -0.63 -2.67
CA ASN A 100 -11.80 -0.40 -4.12
C ASN A 100 -12.75 0.77 -4.48
N GLN A 101 -12.77 1.84 -3.69
CA GLN A 101 -13.53 3.04 -4.04
C GLN A 101 -12.92 3.74 -5.24
N ARG A 102 -13.77 4.04 -6.23
CA ARG A 102 -13.39 4.65 -7.50
C ARG A 102 -14.21 5.90 -7.78
N ASP A 103 -13.65 6.84 -8.53
CA ASP A 103 -14.40 7.97 -9.09
C ASP A 103 -15.16 7.60 -10.37
N GLU A 104 -15.81 8.59 -10.99
CA GLU A 104 -16.58 8.44 -12.23
C GLU A 104 -15.73 7.98 -13.43
N GLU A 105 -14.42 8.24 -13.39
CA GLU A 105 -13.46 7.80 -14.42
C GLU A 105 -12.96 6.37 -14.17
N GLY A 106 -13.41 5.74 -13.07
CA GLY A 106 -12.97 4.42 -12.67
C GLY A 106 -11.59 4.40 -12.03
N CYS A 107 -11.07 5.55 -11.62
CA CYS A 107 -9.78 5.70 -10.97
C CYS A 107 -9.91 5.47 -9.47
N TRP A 108 -8.94 4.77 -8.87
CA TRP A 108 -8.94 4.50 -7.45
C TRP A 108 -8.69 5.79 -6.65
N THR A 109 -9.56 6.06 -5.66
CA THR A 109 -9.56 7.33 -4.91
C THR A 109 -9.50 7.19 -3.40
N TYR A 110 -9.47 5.97 -2.86
CA TYR A 110 -9.52 5.74 -1.41
C TYR A 110 -8.47 6.55 -0.63
N LEU A 111 -7.23 6.63 -1.13
CA LEU A 111 -6.16 7.40 -0.48
C LEU A 111 -6.43 8.90 -0.41
N ARG A 112 -7.13 9.47 -1.41
CA ARG A 112 -7.45 10.90 -1.43
C ARG A 112 -8.43 11.28 -0.32
N GLN A 113 -9.19 10.30 0.17
CA GLN A 113 -10.20 10.48 1.21
C GLN A 113 -9.65 10.17 2.61
N LEU A 114 -8.48 9.55 2.69
CA LEU A 114 -7.86 9.18 3.95
C LEU A 114 -7.12 10.37 4.57
N PRO A 115 -7.44 10.77 5.81
CA PRO A 115 -6.64 11.76 6.50
C PRO A 115 -5.26 11.16 6.83
N HIS A 116 -4.22 11.73 6.26
CA HIS A 116 -2.84 11.33 6.49
C HIS A 116 -1.96 12.53 6.84
N GLU A 117 -0.97 12.34 7.69
CA GLU A 117 -0.08 13.39 8.20
C GLU A 117 1.11 13.67 7.26
N GLY A 118 1.30 12.82 6.25
CA GLY A 118 2.33 12.97 5.24
C GLY A 118 2.56 11.70 4.44
N VAL A 119 3.51 11.78 3.51
CA VAL A 119 3.92 10.69 2.63
C VAL A 119 5.42 10.44 2.72
N PHE A 120 5.85 9.21 2.44
CA PHE A 120 7.26 8.85 2.30
C PHE A 120 7.41 7.74 1.25
N THR A 121 8.58 7.63 0.62
CA THR A 121 8.86 6.53 -0.33
C THR A 121 9.32 5.30 0.43
N LEU A 122 8.81 4.12 0.07
CA LEU A 122 9.35 2.85 0.55
C LEU A 122 10.61 2.51 -0.25
N GLU A 123 11.76 2.77 0.37
CA GLU A 123 13.06 2.48 -0.23
C GLU A 123 13.49 1.05 0.13
N LEU A 124 13.67 0.22 -0.90
CA LEU A 124 14.42 -1.01 -0.77
C LEU A 124 15.89 -0.65 -0.55
N HIS A 125 16.49 -1.15 0.53
CA HIS A 125 17.92 -1.03 0.69
C HIS A 125 18.61 -2.04 -0.21
N SER A 126 18.93 -1.63 -1.43
CA SER A 126 19.87 -2.35 -2.29
C SER A 126 21.20 -2.41 -1.56
N THR A 127 21.58 -3.57 -1.03
CA THR A 127 22.95 -3.82 -0.60
C THR A 127 23.84 -3.66 -1.83
N GLN A 128 24.42 -2.47 -2.00
CA GLN A 128 25.55 -2.29 -2.90
C GLN A 128 26.69 -3.13 -2.30
N HIS A 129 26.99 -4.24 -2.98
CA HIS A 129 28.13 -5.09 -2.72
C HIS A 129 29.42 -4.40 -3.17
#